data_AF-A0A2N0U2H1-F1
#
_entry.id   AF-A0A2N0U2H1-F1
#
_cell.length_a   1.000
_cell.length_b   1.000
_cell.length_c   1.000
_cell.angle_alpha   90.00
_cell.angle_beta   90.00
_cell.angle_gamma   90.00
#
_symmetry.space_group_name_H-M   'P 1'
#
loop_
_entity.id
_entity.type
_entity.pdbx_description
1 polymer ?
#
loop_
_entity_poly.entity_id
_entity_poly.type
_entity_poly.pdbx_seq_one_letter_code
_entity_poly.pdbx_strand_id
1 'polypeptide(L)'
;MRIALSIVIIIHGIIHLFGFLKTFGFSEFNAISQPISKTFGILWLIAFLLFAVTLSLYLSYYRYWWIIAILAVILSQFLIISYWSDSKFGTILNLLILAAALIGFSTVSFQKKVTTEVSDLFTKSEKSGKIILTEQMLKGLLQKTVIVYHLGRIKLNHLGRGKVNHCSRMKVSH
;
A
#
# COMPACT_ATOMS: atom_id res chain seq x y z
N MET A 1 9.71 -7.70 -2.17
CA MET A 1 8.78 -7.07 -3.15
C MET A 1 9.46 -6.03 -4.05
N ARG A 2 10.46 -5.26 -3.58
CA ARG A 2 11.13 -4.22 -4.40
C ARG A 2 11.64 -4.71 -5.76
N ILE A 3 12.38 -5.83 -5.74
CA ILE A 3 12.92 -6.43 -6.96
C ILE A 3 11.80 -6.84 -7.94
N ALA A 4 10.74 -7.48 -7.44
CA ALA A 4 9.61 -7.90 -8.26
C ALA A 4 8.92 -6.70 -8.95
N LEU A 5 8.62 -5.63 -8.21
CA LEU A 5 8.03 -4.43 -8.80
C LEU A 5 8.97 -3.75 -9.80
N SER A 6 10.27 -3.66 -9.49
CA SER A 6 11.26 -3.13 -10.41
C SER A 6 11.31 -3.91 -11.71
N ILE A 7 11.28 -5.25 -11.65
CA ILE A 7 11.23 -6.12 -12.83
C ILE A 7 9.98 -5.83 -13.65
N VAL A 8 8.80 -5.73 -13.02
CA VAL A 8 7.54 -5.40 -13.71
C VAL A 8 7.63 -4.04 -14.41
N ILE A 9 8.15 -3.01 -13.74
CA ILE A 9 8.31 -1.68 -14.33
C ILE A 9 9.29 -1.70 -15.51
N ILE A 10 10.41 -2.44 -15.39
CA ILE A 10 11.41 -2.56 -16.45
C ILE A 10 10.82 -3.26 -17.67
N ILE A 11 10.21 -4.43 -17.48
CA ILE A 11 9.60 -5.20 -18.58
C ILE A 11 8.56 -4.35 -19.30
N HIS A 12 7.68 -3.70 -18.54
CA HIS A 12 6.63 -2.87 -19.12
C HIS A 12 7.17 -1.64 -19.85
N GLY A 13 8.18 -0.97 -19.28
CA GLY A 13 8.86 0.14 -19.92
C GLY A 13 9.52 -0.27 -21.24
N ILE A 14 10.21 -1.42 -21.28
CA ILE A 14 10.85 -1.93 -22.50
C ILE A 14 9.82 -2.23 -23.59
N ILE A 15 8.64 -2.75 -23.25
CA ILE A 15 7.55 -2.93 -24.21
C ILE A 15 7.17 -1.59 -24.84
N HIS A 16 7.11 -0.51 -24.05
CA HIS A 16 6.88 0.84 -24.60
C HIS A 16 8.01 1.34 -25.50
N LEU A 17 9.26 1.02 -25.16
CA LEU A 17 10.41 1.35 -26.01
C LEU A 17 10.32 0.66 -27.37
N PHE A 18 9.87 -0.61 -27.43
CA PHE A 18 9.72 -1.33 -28.70
C PHE A 18 8.66 -0.72 -29.62
N GLY A 19 7.56 -0.20 -29.08
CA GLY A 19 6.59 0.52 -29.91
C GLY A 19 7.18 1.77 -30.56
N PHE A 20 8.01 2.54 -29.82
CA PHE A 20 8.76 3.65 -30.40
C PHE A 20 9.75 3.20 -31.48
N LEU A 21 10.59 2.20 -31.19
CA LEU A 21 11.61 1.72 -32.14
C LEU A 21 10.99 1.22 -33.45
N LYS A 22 9.83 0.56 -33.36
CA LYS A 22 9.06 0.12 -34.53
C LYS A 22 8.61 1.31 -35.38
N THR A 23 8.02 2.35 -34.78
CA THR A 23 7.48 3.50 -35.52
C THR A 23 8.53 4.24 -36.34
N PHE A 24 9.77 4.29 -35.85
CA PHE A 24 10.87 5.01 -36.50
C PHE A 24 11.76 4.11 -37.38
N GLY A 25 11.40 2.84 -37.53
CA GLY A 25 12.13 1.91 -38.41
C GLY A 25 13.51 1.50 -37.87
N PHE A 26 13.74 1.61 -36.56
CA PHE A 26 14.99 1.17 -35.94
C PHE A 26 15.08 -0.36 -35.80
N SER A 27 13.95 -1.07 -35.90
CA SER A 27 13.89 -2.54 -35.87
C SER A 27 12.56 -3.05 -36.44
N GLU A 28 12.61 -4.17 -37.16
CA GLU A 28 11.44 -4.88 -37.68
C GLU A 28 10.78 -5.74 -36.59
N PHE A 29 10.14 -5.08 -35.62
CA PHE A 29 9.37 -5.78 -34.60
C PHE A 29 7.95 -6.10 -35.10
N ASN A 30 7.71 -7.37 -35.39
CA ASN A 30 6.40 -7.90 -35.80
C ASN A 30 5.41 -8.12 -34.64
N ALA A 31 5.76 -7.70 -33.41
CA ALA A 31 4.90 -7.90 -32.23
C ALA A 31 3.65 -6.99 -32.23
N ILE A 32 3.77 -5.79 -32.81
CA ILE A 32 2.64 -4.93 -33.12
C ILE A 32 2.42 -5.13 -34.62
N SER A 33 1.22 -5.48 -35.04
CA SER A 33 0.86 -5.65 -36.45
C SER A 33 0.36 -4.33 -37.04
N GLN A 34 -0.34 -3.54 -36.23
CA GLN A 34 -0.94 -2.30 -36.65
C GLN A 34 0.13 -1.22 -36.96
N PRO A 35 -0.10 -0.36 -37.97
CA PRO A 35 0.76 0.79 -38.23
C PRO A 35 0.60 1.81 -37.11
N ILE A 36 1.71 2.26 -36.54
CA ILE A 36 1.76 3.30 -35.50
C ILE A 36 2.14 4.61 -36.17
N SER A 37 1.36 5.68 -35.99
CA SER A 37 1.73 7.00 -36.51
C SER A 37 2.93 7.59 -35.75
N LYS A 38 3.69 8.49 -36.38
CA LYS A 38 4.86 9.14 -35.73
C LYS A 38 4.51 9.81 -34.41
N THR A 39 3.36 10.48 -34.33
CA THR A 39 2.87 11.12 -33.10
C THR A 39 2.67 10.10 -31.99
N PHE A 40 2.05 8.96 -32.29
CA PHE A 40 1.90 7.89 -31.30
C PHE A 40 3.26 7.31 -30.92
N GLY A 41 4.19 7.08 -31.85
CA GLY A 41 5.54 6.64 -31.53
C GLY A 41 6.23 7.52 -30.47
N ILE A 42 6.06 8.84 -30.54
CA ILE A 42 6.57 9.76 -29.51
C ILE A 42 5.86 9.55 -28.17
N LEU A 43 4.55 9.32 -28.15
CA LEU A 43 3.81 8.99 -26.91
C LEU A 43 4.30 7.68 -26.28
N TRP A 44 4.63 6.66 -27.10
CA TRP A 44 5.26 5.42 -26.64
C TRP A 44 6.62 5.69 -25.98
N LEU A 45 7.45 6.58 -26.56
CA LEU A 45 8.70 7.00 -25.94
C LEU A 45 8.48 7.74 -24.62
N ILE A 46 7.50 8.65 -24.56
CA ILE A 46 7.17 9.37 -23.31
C ILE A 46 6.73 8.39 -22.23
N ALA A 47 5.93 7.37 -22.57
CA ALA A 47 5.54 6.33 -21.62
C ALA A 47 6.74 5.55 -21.09
N PHE A 48 7.68 5.17 -21.96
CA PHE A 48 8.94 4.54 -21.55
C PHE A 48 9.73 5.42 -20.58
N LEU A 49 9.90 6.71 -20.90
CA LEU A 49 10.62 7.65 -20.03
C LEU A 49 9.94 7.83 -18.67
N LEU A 50 8.60 7.90 -18.63
CA LEU A 50 7.86 7.95 -17.37
C LEU A 50 8.07 6.70 -16.51
N PHE A 51 8.11 5.50 -17.11
CA PHE A 51 8.45 4.28 -16.38
C PHE A 51 9.92 4.26 -15.92
N ALA A 52 10.86 4.76 -16.72
CA ALA A 52 12.27 4.87 -16.33
C ALA A 52 12.46 5.84 -15.14
N VAL A 53 11.80 7.00 -15.17
CA VAL A 53 11.79 7.95 -14.05
C VAL A 53 11.12 7.33 -12.83
N THR A 54 9.98 6.66 -13.00
CA THR A 54 9.30 5.93 -11.92
C THR A 54 10.23 4.92 -11.25
N LEU A 55 10.94 4.12 -12.04
CA LEU A 55 11.91 3.13 -11.55
C LEU A 55 13.03 3.80 -10.76
N SER A 56 13.62 4.87 -11.30
CA SER A 56 14.70 5.61 -10.65
C SER A 56 14.28 6.19 -9.29
N LEU A 57 13.10 6.84 -9.25
CA LEU A 57 12.53 7.39 -8.02
C LEU A 57 12.20 6.28 -7.00
N TYR A 58 11.65 5.16 -7.48
CA TYR A 58 11.32 4.02 -6.63
C TYR A 58 12.56 3.38 -5.99
N LEU A 59 13.63 3.18 -6.78
CA LEU A 59 14.90 2.65 -6.30
C LEU A 59 15.64 3.62 -5.37
N SER A 60 15.48 4.93 -5.59
CA SER A 60 16.04 5.99 -4.73
C SER A 60 15.21 6.26 -3.47
N TYR A 61 14.18 5.44 -3.18
CA TYR A 61 13.30 5.59 -2.02
C TYR A 61 12.58 6.96 -1.96
N TYR A 62 12.43 7.62 -3.10
CA TYR A 62 11.81 8.93 -3.14
C TYR A 62 10.33 8.84 -2.78
N ARG A 63 9.89 9.58 -1.75
CA ARG A 63 8.56 9.46 -1.14
C ARG A 63 7.40 9.58 -2.15
N TYR A 64 7.56 10.37 -3.22
CA TYR A 64 6.50 10.67 -4.17
C TYR A 64 6.63 9.95 -5.53
N TRP A 65 7.40 8.86 -5.60
CA TRP A 65 7.54 8.03 -6.82
C TRP A 65 6.19 7.61 -7.42
N TRP A 66 5.18 7.40 -6.57
CA TRP A 66 3.84 6.96 -6.96
C TRP A 66 3.11 7.96 -7.87
N ILE A 67 3.43 9.26 -7.81
CA ILE A 67 2.82 10.29 -8.66
C ILE A 67 3.19 10.02 -10.12
N ILE A 68 4.50 9.87 -10.38
CA ILE A 68 5.01 9.60 -11.73
C ILE A 68 4.54 8.22 -12.21
N ALA A 69 4.45 7.23 -11.31
CA ALA A 69 3.91 5.92 -11.64
C ALA A 69 2.46 5.98 -12.15
N ILE A 70 1.59 6.76 -11.49
CA ILE A 70 0.19 6.94 -11.91
C ILE A 70 0.13 7.60 -13.29
N LEU A 71 0.91 8.67 -13.52
CA LEU A 71 0.97 9.32 -14.82
C LEU A 71 1.46 8.36 -15.92
N ALA A 72 2.48 7.55 -15.64
CA ALA A 72 2.98 6.52 -16.55
C ALA A 72 1.91 5.49 -16.90
N VAL A 73 1.18 5.00 -15.90
CA VAL A 73 0.09 4.01 -16.08
C VAL A 73 -1.07 4.60 -16.88
N ILE A 74 -1.47 5.85 -16.64
CA ILE A 74 -2.55 6.51 -17.39
C ILE A 74 -2.18 6.60 -18.88
N LEU A 75 -0.99 7.13 -19.18
CA LEU A 75 -0.53 7.23 -20.58
C LEU A 75 -0.37 5.85 -21.21
N SER A 76 0.20 4.89 -20.48
CA SER A 76 0.33 3.52 -20.95
C SER A 76 -1.02 2.89 -21.25
N GLN A 77 -2.03 3.09 -20.41
CA GLN A 77 -3.35 2.50 -20.62
C GLN A 77 -4.05 3.11 -21.82
N PHE A 78 -3.90 4.43 -22.03
CA PHE A 78 -4.36 5.11 -23.24
C PHE A 78 -3.76 4.49 -24.52
N LEU A 79 -2.45 4.24 -24.53
CA LEU A 79 -1.77 3.58 -25.64
C LEU A 79 -2.26 2.14 -25.85
N ILE A 80 -2.44 1.37 -24.76
CA ILE A 80 -2.91 -0.02 -24.85
C ILE A 80 -4.33 -0.09 -25.45
N ILE A 81 -5.21 0.82 -25.06
CA ILE A 81 -6.57 0.88 -25.62
C ILE A 81 -6.54 1.23 -27.11
N SER A 82 -5.63 2.13 -27.50
CA SER A 82 -5.45 2.55 -28.90
C SER A 82 -4.92 1.42 -29.81
N TYR A 83 -4.14 0.48 -29.26
CA TYR A 83 -3.56 -0.66 -29.96
C TYR A 83 -3.97 -1.99 -29.31
N TRP A 84 -5.26 -2.14 -29.00
CA TRP A 84 -5.77 -3.23 -28.14
C TRP A 84 -5.45 -4.64 -28.65
N SER A 85 -5.56 -4.88 -29.97
CA SER A 85 -5.32 -6.21 -30.55
C SER A 85 -3.93 -6.74 -30.23
N ASP A 86 -2.95 -5.83 -30.20
CA ASP A 86 -1.54 -6.16 -30.13
C ASP A 86 -0.98 -6.01 -28.70
N SER A 87 -1.62 -5.21 -27.84
CA SER A 87 -1.03 -4.78 -26.57
C SER A 87 -1.85 -5.05 -25.30
N LYS A 88 -3.03 -5.67 -25.40
CA LYS A 88 -3.95 -5.93 -24.26
C LYS A 88 -3.30 -6.56 -23.03
N PHE A 89 -2.30 -7.41 -23.21
CA PHE A 89 -1.59 -8.06 -22.08
C PHE A 89 -0.82 -7.07 -21.21
N GLY A 90 -0.45 -5.90 -21.76
CA GLY A 90 0.16 -4.81 -21.00
C GLY A 90 -0.73 -4.26 -19.89
N THR A 91 -2.07 -4.44 -19.98
CA THR A 91 -2.98 -4.00 -18.90
C THR A 91 -2.72 -4.74 -17.59
N ILE A 92 -2.28 -6.00 -17.63
CA ILE A 92 -1.94 -6.76 -16.42
C ILE A 92 -0.76 -6.10 -15.69
N LEU A 93 0.29 -5.71 -16.44
CA LEU A 93 1.44 -5.01 -15.85
C LEU A 93 1.03 -3.64 -15.30
N ASN A 94 0.17 -2.89 -16.01
CA ASN A 94 -0.39 -1.63 -15.52
C ASN A 94 -1.14 -1.80 -14.20
N LEU A 95 -1.96 -2.84 -14.05
CA LEU A 95 -2.70 -3.10 -12.81
C LEU A 95 -1.76 -3.39 -11.64
N LEU A 96 -0.69 -4.15 -11.87
CA LEU A 96 0.32 -4.43 -10.83
C LEU A 96 1.05 -3.15 -10.40
N ILE A 97 1.46 -2.32 -11.36
CA ILE A 97 2.14 -1.05 -11.07
C ILE A 97 1.17 -0.08 -10.37
N LEU A 98 -0.08 0.00 -10.81
CA LEU A 98 -1.11 0.84 -10.22
C LEU A 98 -1.40 0.45 -8.77
N ALA A 99 -1.58 -0.84 -8.49
CA ALA A 99 -1.80 -1.33 -7.13
C ALA A 99 -0.62 -0.93 -6.21
N ALA A 100 0.61 -1.07 -6.69
CA ALA A 100 1.78 -0.64 -5.92
C ALA A 100 1.82 0.88 -5.71
N ALA A 101 1.46 1.67 -6.73
CA ALA A 101 1.40 3.12 -6.63
C ALA A 101 0.34 3.58 -5.64
N LEU A 102 -0.84 2.93 -5.61
CA LEU A 102 -1.90 3.20 -4.63
C LEU A 102 -1.43 2.91 -3.20
N ILE A 103 -0.72 1.79 -2.97
CA ILE A 103 -0.11 1.50 -1.66
C ILE A 103 0.90 2.59 -1.27
N GLY A 104 1.72 3.04 -2.23
CA GLY A 104 2.65 4.15 -2.03
C GLY A 104 1.94 5.44 -1.62
N PHE A 105 0.88 5.81 -2.33
CA PHE A 105 0.02 6.94 -2.00
C PHE A 105 -0.60 6.81 -0.60
N SER A 106 -1.21 5.67 -0.29
CA SER A 106 -1.82 5.40 1.02
C SER A 106 -0.81 5.53 2.15
N THR A 107 0.41 5.05 1.96
CA THR A 107 1.49 5.17 2.95
C THR A 107 1.85 6.63 3.20
N VAL A 108 2.03 7.43 2.14
CA VAL A 108 2.36 8.86 2.27
C VAL A 108 1.25 9.64 2.96
N SER A 109 0.01 9.38 2.57
CA SER A 109 -1.19 10.04 3.12
C SER A 109 -1.42 9.68 4.59
N PHE A 110 -1.25 8.40 4.94
CA PHE A 110 -1.37 7.93 6.33
C PHE A 110 -0.30 8.58 7.22
N GLN A 111 0.96 8.56 6.78
CA GLN A 111 2.05 9.20 7.52
C GLN A 111 1.78 10.68 7.76
N LYS A 112 1.32 11.41 6.72
CA LYS A 112 0.94 12.83 6.87
C LYS A 112 -0.15 13.01 7.92
N LYS A 113 -1.21 12.19 7.89
CA LYS A 113 -2.34 12.26 8.82
C LYS A 113 -1.91 12.04 10.26
N VAL A 114 -1.13 10.99 10.52
CA VAL A 114 -0.63 10.67 11.86
C VAL A 114 0.27 11.77 12.39
N THR A 115 1.20 12.30 11.57
CA THR A 115 2.08 13.40 12.00
C THR A 115 1.29 14.65 12.38
N THR A 116 0.24 14.98 11.62
CA THR A 116 -0.65 16.10 11.94
C THR A 116 -1.40 15.87 13.26
N GLU A 117 -2.04 14.70 13.43
CA GLU A 117 -2.79 14.37 14.66
C GLU A 117 -1.89 14.39 15.91
N VAL A 118 -0.68 13.84 15.81
CA VAL A 118 0.29 13.86 16.92
C VAL A 118 0.69 15.29 17.27
N SER A 119 0.99 16.13 16.27
CA SER A 119 1.31 17.54 16.50
C SER A 119 0.16 18.29 17.17
N ASP A 120 -1.07 18.07 16.71
CA ASP A 120 -2.26 18.72 17.27
C ASP A 120 -2.51 18.32 18.73
N LEU A 121 -2.26 17.05 19.08
CA LEU A 121 -2.35 16.57 20.46
C LEU A 121 -1.30 17.23 21.37
N PHE A 122 -0.06 17.40 20.91
CA PHE A 122 0.97 18.09 21.69
C PHE A 122 0.63 19.58 21.87
N THR A 123 0.22 20.27 20.81
CA THR A 123 -0.20 21.68 20.91
C THR A 123 -1.42 21.86 21.81
N LYS A 124 -2.39 20.93 21.76
CA LYS A 124 -3.54 20.93 22.65
C LYS A 124 -3.14 20.64 24.11
N SER A 125 -2.20 19.73 24.34
CA SER A 125 -1.66 19.43 25.67
C SER A 125 -0.94 20.64 26.28
N GLU A 126 -0.15 21.37 25.50
CA GLU A 126 0.51 22.59 25.99
C GLU A 126 -0.49 23.72 26.26
N LYS A 127 -1.52 23.89 25.41
CA LYS A 127 -2.61 24.85 25.64
C LYS A 127 -3.54 24.46 26.79
N SER A 128 -3.64 23.18 27.15
CA SER A 128 -4.48 22.69 28.26
C SER A 128 -3.92 23.08 29.64
N GLY A 129 -2.81 23.81 29.68
CA GLY A 129 -2.27 24.41 30.88
C GLY A 129 -1.60 23.39 31.79
N LYS A 130 -0.65 23.88 32.58
CA LYS A 130 0.00 23.16 33.67
C LYS A 130 -1.07 22.83 34.73
N ILE A 131 -1.88 21.79 34.49
CA ILE A 131 -2.77 21.24 35.51
C ILE A 131 -1.85 20.72 36.61
N ILE A 132 -1.80 21.44 37.74
CA ILE A 132 -1.12 20.95 38.94
C ILE A 132 -1.86 19.68 39.33
N LEU A 133 -1.23 18.53 39.10
CA LEU A 133 -1.75 17.22 39.46
C LEU A 133 -2.03 17.22 40.96
N THR A 134 -3.31 17.37 41.31
CA THR A 134 -3.77 17.34 42.70
C THR A 134 -4.01 15.91 43.12
N GLU A 135 -3.71 15.58 44.37
CA GLU A 135 -3.82 14.22 44.94
C GLU A 135 -5.21 13.59 44.73
N GLN A 136 -6.26 14.41 44.67
CA GLN A 136 -7.63 14.00 44.39
C GLN A 136 -7.84 13.45 42.97
N MET A 137 -7.17 14.02 41.96
CA MET A 137 -7.22 13.52 40.58
C MET A 137 -6.51 12.17 40.44
N LEU A 138 -5.46 11.95 41.24
CA LEU A 138 -4.70 10.69 41.27
C LEU A 138 -5.52 9.55 41.89
N LYS A 139 -6.22 9.81 43.01
CA LYS A 139 -7.11 8.82 43.67
C LYS A 139 -8.26 8.40 42.75
N GLY A 140 -8.86 9.32 42.00
CA GLY A 140 -9.93 9.01 41.05
C GLY A 140 -9.49 8.14 39.87
N LEU A 141 -8.25 8.32 39.38
CA LEU A 141 -7.68 7.49 38.30
C LEU A 141 -7.38 6.07 38.78
N LEU A 142 -6.74 5.92 39.94
CA LEU A 142 -6.40 4.62 40.54
C LEU A 142 -7.67 3.79 40.83
N GLN A 143 -8.73 4.43 41.32
CA GLN A 143 -9.98 3.73 41.64
C GLN A 143 -10.65 3.16 40.38
N LYS A 144 -10.61 3.91 39.26
CA LYS A 144 -11.11 3.41 37.96
C LYS A 144 -10.31 2.23 37.44
N THR A 145 -8.98 2.24 37.56
CA THR A 145 -8.15 1.11 37.09
C THR A 145 -8.37 -0.13 37.96
N VAL A 146 -8.43 0.01 39.28
CA VAL A 146 -8.69 -1.10 40.21
C VAL A 146 -10.05 -1.76 39.95
N ILE A 147 -11.09 -0.97 39.67
CA ILE A 147 -12.43 -1.48 39.31
C ILE A 147 -12.39 -2.31 38.03
N VAL A 148 -11.71 -1.84 36.97
CA VAL A 148 -11.59 -2.56 35.70
C VAL A 148 -10.82 -3.88 35.88
N TYR A 149 -9.72 -3.87 36.63
CA TYR A 149 -8.96 -5.09 36.95
C TYR A 149 -9.77 -6.08 37.80
N HIS A 150 -10.54 -5.62 38.79
CA HIS A 150 -11.40 -6.49 39.61
C HIS A 150 -12.57 -7.09 38.82
N LEU A 151 -13.27 -6.29 38.00
CA LEU A 151 -14.33 -6.78 37.12
C LEU A 151 -13.82 -7.80 36.10
N GLY A 152 -12.65 -7.55 35.51
CA GLY A 152 -11.99 -8.51 34.61
C GLY A 152 -11.67 -9.84 35.30
N ARG A 153 -11.18 -9.79 36.55
CA ARG A 153 -10.80 -10.99 37.32
C ARG A 153 -12.03 -11.79 37.80
N ILE A 154 -13.12 -11.12 38.18
CA ILE A 154 -14.39 -11.78 38.57
C ILE A 154 -15.01 -12.52 37.37
N LYS A 155 -14.99 -11.90 36.18
CA LYS A 155 -15.54 -12.50 34.96
C LYS A 155 -14.76 -13.75 34.51
N LEU A 156 -13.44 -13.75 34.66
CA LEU A 156 -12.58 -14.91 34.38
C LEU A 156 -12.77 -16.07 35.37
N ASN A 157 -12.94 -15.78 36.66
CA ASN A 157 -13.18 -16.79 37.68
C ASN A 157 -14.56 -17.48 37.54
N HIS A 158 -15.57 -16.78 37.01
CA HIS A 158 -16.88 -17.36 36.74
C HIS A 158 -16.88 -18.30 35.52
N LEU A 159 -16.02 -18.04 34.53
CA LEU A 159 -15.85 -18.91 33.36
C LEU A 159 -14.96 -20.15 33.64
N GLY A 160 -14.05 -20.06 34.62
CA GLY A 160 -13.18 -21.17 35.03
C GLY A 160 -13.81 -22.23 35.93
N ARG A 161 -14.94 -21.95 36.62
CA ARG A 161 -15.62 -22.91 37.50
C ARG A 161 -16.68 -23.78 36.82
N GLY A 162 -16.87 -23.67 35.50
CA GLY A 162 -17.90 -24.42 34.76
C GLY A 162 -17.48 -25.80 34.22
N LYS A 163 -16.23 -26.27 34.44
CA LYS A 163 -15.72 -27.51 33.83
C LYS A 163 -14.78 -28.29 34.73
N VAL A 164 -15.23 -28.68 35.92
CA VAL A 164 -14.66 -29.85 36.61
C VAL A 164 -15.83 -30.49 37.36
N ASN A 165 -16.30 -31.65 36.93
CA ASN A 165 -17.02 -32.67 37.73
C ASN A 165 -17.71 -33.72 36.81
N HIS A 166 -16.97 -34.45 35.98
CA HIS A 166 -17.41 -35.80 35.58
C HIS A 166 -16.28 -36.64 34.96
N CYS A 167 -15.49 -37.29 35.82
CA CYS A 167 -14.86 -38.57 35.47
C CYS A 167 -14.31 -39.19 36.76
N SER A 168 -15.01 -40.19 37.32
CA SER A 168 -14.45 -41.29 38.13
C SER A 168 -15.57 -42.14 38.74
N ARG A 169 -15.95 -43.23 38.05
CA ARG A 169 -16.30 -44.52 38.69
C ARG A 169 -16.48 -45.61 37.63
N MET A 170 -15.48 -46.45 37.44
CA MET A 170 -15.68 -47.78 36.87
C MET A 170 -15.09 -48.79 37.85
N LYS A 171 -15.99 -49.60 38.41
CA LYS A 171 -15.72 -50.66 39.38
C LYS A 171 -15.07 -51.86 38.68
N VAL A 172 -14.16 -52.51 39.40
CA VAL A 172 -13.63 -53.85 39.13
C VAL A 172 -14.44 -54.87 39.96
N SER A 173 -14.97 -55.90 39.28
CA SER A 173 -15.47 -57.20 39.79
C SER A 173 -15.97 -57.96 38.56
N HIS A 174 -15.63 -59.20 38.21
CA HIS A 174 -14.99 -60.35 38.84
C HIS A 174 -14.15 -61.07 37.78
#